data_AF-A0A7J7M4C0-F1
#
_entry.id   AF-A0A7J7M4C0-F1
#
_cell.length_a   1.000
_cell.length_b   1.000
_cell.length_c   1.000
_cell.angle_alpha   90.00
_cell.angle_beta   90.00
_cell.angle_gamma   90.00
#
_symmetry.space_group_name_H-M   'P 1'
#
loop_
_entity.id
_entity.type
_entity.pdbx_description
1 polymer ?
#
loop_
_entity_poly.entity_id
_entity_poly.type
_entity_poly.pdbx_seq_one_letter_code
_entity_poly.pdbx_strand_id
1 'polypeptide(L)'
;MSFSNINYYVDMPLVFVDEVMELVELTSLSGALVDLPEVDGLSTEQRKRSGYNPAAWMIEVTSSSEESRLGIDIAEVYWRSRLFQQNRHLIETLSKPSSYTKYLSFPTKYSKSFLNQFLASLWKQNLSYWRNL
;
A
#
# COMPACT_ATOMS: atom_id res chain seq x y z
N MET A 1 -22.66 -16.04 1.20
CA MET A 1 -22.65 -15.53 -0.19
C MET A 1 -21.91 -16.53 -1.05
N SER A 2 -22.46 -16.91 -2.22
CA SER A 2 -21.85 -17.89 -3.13
C SER A 2 -20.87 -17.18 -4.07
N PHE A 3 -19.60 -17.59 -4.07
CA PHE A 3 -18.52 -17.06 -4.93
C PHE A 3 -18.68 -17.43 -6.43
N SER A 4 -19.78 -18.08 -6.81
CA SER A 4 -20.02 -18.62 -8.15
C SER A 4 -20.49 -17.59 -9.19
N ASN A 5 -20.72 -16.33 -8.80
CA ASN A 5 -21.25 -15.27 -9.68
C ASN A 5 -20.35 -14.03 -9.80
N ILE A 6 -19.09 -14.11 -9.35
CA ILE A 6 -18.16 -12.96 -9.38
C ILE A 6 -17.38 -13.01 -10.69
N ASN A 7 -17.48 -11.96 -11.50
CA ASN A 7 -16.66 -11.81 -12.68
C ASN A 7 -15.33 -11.17 -12.28
N TYR A 8 -14.33 -12.01 -11.97
CA TYR A 8 -13.03 -11.58 -11.46
C TYR A 8 -12.33 -10.48 -12.28
N TYR A 9 -12.58 -10.36 -13.59
CA TYR A 9 -11.98 -9.29 -14.39
C TYR A 9 -12.64 -7.92 -14.22
N VAL A 10 -13.89 -7.89 -13.76
CA VAL A 10 -14.69 -6.67 -13.62
C VAL A 10 -14.82 -6.27 -12.15
N ASP A 11 -14.94 -7.27 -11.28
CA ASP A 11 -15.26 -7.08 -9.87
C ASP A 11 -14.01 -7.01 -8.97
N MET A 12 -12.84 -7.50 -9.42
CA MET A 12 -11.62 -7.49 -8.58
C MET A 12 -11.24 -6.09 -8.09
N PRO A 13 -11.28 -5.02 -8.90
CA PRO A 13 -10.99 -3.67 -8.42
C PRO A 13 -11.95 -3.20 -7.32
N LEU A 14 -13.23 -3.58 -7.39
CA LEU A 14 -14.24 -3.22 -6.40
C LEU A 14 -14.11 -4.08 -5.13
N VAL A 15 -13.89 -5.39 -5.27
CA VAL A 15 -13.61 -6.30 -4.15
C VAL A 15 -12.33 -5.88 -3.43
N PHE A 16 -11.31 -5.45 -4.17
CA PHE A 16 -10.06 -4.96 -3.59
C PHE A 16 -10.23 -3.60 -2.90
N VAL A 17 -11.01 -2.68 -3.46
CA VAL A 17 -11.31 -1.41 -2.79
C VAL A 17 -12.11 -1.65 -1.51
N ASP A 18 -13.10 -2.55 -1.53
CA ASP A 18 -13.84 -2.95 -0.33
C ASP A 18 -12.92 -3.62 0.69
N GLU A 19 -12.04 -4.52 0.27
CA GLU A 19 -11.01 -5.13 1.13
C GLU A 19 -10.05 -4.10 1.71
N VAL A 20 -9.62 -3.10 0.93
CA VAL A 20 -8.74 -2.02 1.42
C VAL A 20 -9.47 -1.10 2.37
N MET A 21 -10.73 -0.76 2.10
CA MET A 21 -11.55 0.05 3.00
C MET A 21 -11.85 -0.68 4.30
N GLU A 22 -12.06 -2.00 4.25
CA GLU A 22 -12.17 -2.88 5.41
C GLU A 22 -10.84 -2.95 6.17
N LEU A 23 -9.73 -3.17 5.46
CA LEU A 23 -8.40 -3.30 6.04
C LEU A 23 -7.96 -2.02 6.75
N VAL A 24 -8.24 -0.85 6.18
CA VAL A 24 -7.86 0.46 6.74
C VAL A 24 -8.95 1.02 7.67
N GLU A 25 -10.04 0.26 7.91
CA GLU A 25 -11.20 0.65 8.73
C GLU A 25 -11.90 1.94 8.27
N LEU A 26 -11.80 2.27 6.99
CA LEU A 26 -12.47 3.41 6.36
C LEU A 26 -13.86 3.05 5.81
N THR A 27 -14.39 1.86 6.12
CA THR A 27 -15.74 1.43 5.69
C THR A 27 -16.85 2.38 6.13
N SER A 28 -16.68 3.08 7.26
CA SER A 28 -17.66 4.09 7.72
C SER A 28 -17.63 5.38 6.88
N LEU A 29 -16.52 5.62 6.17
CA LEU A 29 -16.32 6.76 5.27
C LEU A 29 -16.39 6.35 3.80
N SER A 30 -16.66 5.08 3.50
CA SER A 30 -16.72 4.58 2.13
C SER A 30 -17.80 5.30 1.33
N GLY A 31 -18.97 5.57 1.91
CA GLY A 31 -19.98 6.44 1.31
C GLY A 31 -19.38 7.79 0.90
N ALA A 32 -18.87 8.58 1.84
CA ALA A 32 -18.37 9.93 1.58
C ALA A 32 -17.12 10.02 0.66
N LEU A 33 -16.30 8.96 0.63
CA LEU A 33 -15.11 8.85 -0.23
C LEU A 33 -15.47 8.30 -1.63
N VAL A 34 -16.58 7.58 -1.74
CA VAL A 34 -17.09 6.97 -2.99
C VAL A 34 -18.32 7.73 -3.54
N ASP A 35 -18.84 8.75 -2.84
CA ASP A 35 -20.22 9.23 -2.99
C ASP A 35 -20.58 9.76 -4.39
N LEU A 36 -21.57 9.09 -4.97
CA LEU A 36 -22.88 9.52 -5.51
C LEU A 36 -23.03 10.90 -6.22
N PRO A 37 -23.91 10.97 -7.24
CA PRO A 37 -23.58 11.53 -8.56
C PRO A 37 -23.69 13.06 -8.76
N GLU A 38 -23.86 13.90 -7.73
CA GLU A 38 -24.53 15.19 -8.00
C GLU A 38 -23.83 16.50 -7.63
N VAL A 39 -22.60 16.52 -7.07
CA VAL A 39 -22.07 17.81 -6.52
C VAL A 39 -20.72 18.31 -7.06
N ASP A 40 -19.98 17.57 -7.88
CA ASP A 40 -18.79 18.19 -8.50
C ASP A 40 -18.49 17.65 -9.89
N GLY A 41 -18.11 18.57 -10.78
CA GLY A 41 -17.91 18.43 -12.23
C GLY A 41 -16.80 17.47 -12.68
N LEU A 42 -16.56 16.39 -11.93
CA LEU A 42 -15.80 15.23 -12.35
C LEU A 42 -16.75 14.24 -13.03
N SER A 43 -16.44 13.90 -14.29
CA SER A 43 -17.24 13.00 -15.11
C SER A 43 -17.45 11.64 -14.43
N THR A 44 -18.66 11.10 -14.56
CA THR A 44 -19.10 9.78 -14.07
C THR A 44 -18.18 8.64 -14.49
N GLU A 45 -17.38 8.84 -15.54
CA GLU A 45 -16.41 7.88 -16.03
C GLU A 45 -15.09 7.85 -15.26
N GLN A 46 -14.72 8.86 -14.47
CA GLN A 46 -13.49 8.84 -13.66
C GLN A 46 -13.70 8.16 -12.30
N ARG A 47 -14.95 8.11 -11.82
CA ARG A 47 -15.32 7.59 -10.49
C ARG A 47 -15.66 6.10 -10.45
N LYS A 48 -15.85 5.45 -11.60
CA LYS A 48 -16.07 4.00 -11.72
C LYS A 48 -15.26 3.45 -12.87
N ARG A 49 -14.02 3.01 -12.63
CA ARG A 49 -13.32 2.20 -13.64
C ARG A 49 -12.74 0.96 -13.01
N SER A 50 -13.40 -0.16 -13.29
CA SER A 50 -12.74 -1.45 -13.42
C SER A 50 -11.41 -1.23 -14.17
N GLY A 51 -10.28 -1.38 -13.48
CA GLY A 51 -8.92 -1.12 -14.00
C GLY A 51 -8.24 0.18 -13.52
N TYR A 52 -8.86 0.98 -12.66
CA TYR A 52 -8.19 2.10 -11.99
C TYR A 52 -7.22 1.59 -10.93
N ASN A 53 -6.04 2.20 -10.81
CA ASN A 53 -5.02 1.78 -9.86
C ASN A 53 -5.48 2.12 -8.43
N PRO A 54 -5.70 1.12 -7.55
CA PRO A 54 -6.16 1.36 -6.19
C PRO A 54 -5.18 2.18 -5.35
N ALA A 55 -3.87 2.08 -5.63
CA ALA A 55 -2.87 2.90 -4.94
C ALA A 55 -2.97 4.38 -5.35
N ALA A 56 -3.33 4.66 -6.60
CA ALA A 56 -3.56 6.03 -7.05
C ALA A 56 -4.84 6.60 -6.43
N TRP A 57 -5.91 5.80 -6.40
CA TRP A 57 -7.16 6.17 -5.71
C TRP A 57 -6.93 6.47 -4.23
N MET A 58 -6.17 5.62 -3.52
CA MET A 58 -5.87 5.83 -2.10
C MET A 58 -5.17 7.17 -1.86
N ILE A 59 -4.23 7.58 -2.74
CA ILE A 59 -3.54 8.88 -2.64
C ILE A 59 -4.50 10.06 -2.83
N GLU A 60 -5.45 9.93 -3.76
CA GLU A 60 -6.43 10.99 -4.06
C GLU A 60 -7.41 11.19 -2.90
N VAL A 61 -7.95 10.09 -2.37
CA VAL A 61 -8.95 10.13 -1.31
C VAL A 61 -8.36 10.50 0.05
N THR A 62 -7.05 10.28 0.26
CA THR A 62 -6.31 10.76 1.44
C THR A 62 -5.60 12.09 1.21
N SER A 63 -6.00 12.86 0.20
CA SER A 63 -5.39 14.18 -0.05
C SER A 63 -5.92 15.23 0.93
N SER A 64 -5.09 16.22 1.26
CA SER A 64 -5.47 17.30 2.20
C SER A 64 -6.71 18.10 1.75
N SER A 65 -6.95 18.18 0.43
CA SER A 65 -8.17 18.79 -0.13
C SER A 65 -9.42 17.99 0.25
N GLU A 66 -9.37 16.66 0.13
CA GLU A 66 -10.49 15.77 0.47
C GLU A 66 -10.71 15.71 1.98
N GLU A 67 -9.64 15.71 2.79
CA GLU A 67 -9.72 15.83 4.25
C GLU A 67 -10.43 17.12 4.67
N SER A 68 -10.07 18.26 4.06
CA SER A 68 -10.70 19.55 4.32
C SER A 68 -12.17 19.58 3.89
N ARG A 69 -12.49 18.96 2.73
CA ARG A 69 -13.85 18.83 2.21
C ARG A 69 -14.74 18.02 3.15
N LEU A 70 -14.22 16.92 3.69
CA LEU A 70 -14.94 16.03 4.61
C LEU A 70 -14.90 16.54 6.06
N GLY A 71 -14.00 17.46 6.39
CA GLY A 71 -13.79 17.97 7.75
C GLY A 71 -13.22 16.91 8.68
N ILE A 72 -12.45 15.97 8.15
CA ILE A 72 -11.91 14.81 8.88
C ILE A 72 -10.39 14.80 8.74
N ASP A 73 -9.71 14.50 9.85
CA ASP A 73 -8.28 14.17 9.86
C ASP A 73 -8.11 12.65 9.76
N ILE A 74 -7.61 12.16 8.63
CA ILE A 74 -7.46 10.72 8.38
C ILE A 74 -6.40 10.12 9.30
N ALA A 75 -5.39 10.88 9.73
CA ALA A 75 -4.40 10.40 10.68
C ALA A 75 -5.04 10.13 12.05
N GLU A 76 -5.96 10.99 12.50
CA GLU A 76 -6.71 10.79 13.75
C GLU A 76 -7.69 9.61 13.64
N VAL A 77 -8.36 9.44 12.48
CA VAL A 77 -9.21 8.28 12.21
C VAL A 77 -8.39 6.99 12.29
N TYR A 78 -7.23 6.94 11.64
CA TYR A 78 -6.33 5.79 11.71
C TYR A 78 -5.82 5.54 13.13
N TRP A 79 -5.44 6.58 13.88
CA TRP A 79 -4.97 6.45 15.25
C TRP A 79 -6.01 5.81 16.18
N ARG A 80 -7.30 6.10 15.97
CA ARG A 80 -8.42 5.55 16.73
C ARG A 80 -8.87 4.16 16.28
N SER A 81 -8.45 3.72 15.09
CA SER A 81 -8.80 2.43 14.50
C SER A 81 -8.32 1.24 15.35
N ARG A 82 -9.00 0.10 15.24
CA ARG A 82 -8.53 -1.15 15.86
C ARG A 82 -7.29 -1.69 15.15
N LEU A 83 -7.16 -1.46 13.84
CA LEU A 83 -5.99 -1.80 13.04
C LEU A 83 -4.72 -1.19 13.66
N PHE A 84 -4.75 0.10 14.00
CA PHE A 84 -3.62 0.75 14.65
C PHE A 84 -3.28 0.10 16.00
N GLN A 85 -4.30 -0.19 16.81
CA GLN A 85 -4.13 -0.84 18.12
C GLN A 85 -3.53 -2.25 17.98
N GLN A 86 -4.00 -3.03 17.01
CA GLN A 86 -3.49 -4.37 16.72
C GLN A 86 -2.06 -4.34 16.18
N ASN A 87 -1.78 -3.45 15.22
CA ASN A 87 -0.43 -3.27 14.68
C ASN A 87 0.55 -2.86 15.78
N ARG A 88 0.13 -1.96 16.68
CA ARG A 88 0.94 -1.57 17.84
C ARG A 88 1.23 -2.78 18.74
N HIS A 89 0.22 -3.56 19.09
CA HIS A 89 0.41 -4.76 19.90
C HIS A 89 1.34 -5.78 19.21
N LEU A 90 1.19 -5.95 17.90
CA LEU A 90 2.05 -6.82 17.11
C LEU A 90 3.50 -6.34 17.12
N ILE A 91 3.74 -5.04 16.92
CA ILE A 91 5.08 -4.44 17.01
C ILE A 91 5.66 -4.65 18.41
N GLU A 92 4.90 -4.42 19.47
CA GLU A 92 5.35 -4.62 20.85
C GLU A 92 5.70 -6.09 21.15
N THR A 93 4.98 -7.03 20.53
CA THR A 93 5.23 -8.48 20.65
C THR A 93 6.46 -8.90 19.86
N LEU A 94 6.57 -8.49 18.60
CA LEU A 94 7.65 -8.88 17.69
C LEU A 94 8.98 -8.15 17.96
N SER A 95 8.92 -6.95 18.53
CA SER A 95 10.13 -6.18 18.90
C SER A 95 10.89 -6.78 20.08
N LYS A 96 10.23 -7.60 20.90
CA LYS A 96 10.85 -8.29 22.04
C LYS A 96 11.35 -9.66 21.56
N PRO A 97 12.66 -9.85 21.33
CA PRO A 97 13.18 -11.15 20.99
C PRO A 97 12.91 -12.12 22.15
N SER A 98 12.53 -13.36 21.83
CA SER A 98 12.40 -14.40 22.85
C SER A 98 13.73 -14.59 23.59
N SER A 99 13.69 -14.99 24.85
CA SER A 99 14.90 -15.18 25.67
C SER A 99 15.88 -16.22 25.11
N TYR A 100 15.43 -17.08 24.19
CA TYR A 100 16.25 -18.11 23.54
C TYR A 100 16.73 -17.71 22.12
N THR A 101 16.24 -16.60 21.56
CA THR A 101 16.62 -16.14 20.22
C THR A 101 17.89 -15.30 20.25
N LYS A 102 18.88 -15.69 19.45
CA LYS A 102 20.12 -14.92 19.24
C LYS A 102 19.83 -13.71 18.36
N TYR A 103 20.36 -12.55 18.73
CA TYR A 103 20.30 -11.35 17.89
C TYR A 103 20.81 -11.63 16.47
N LEU A 104 20.14 -11.05 15.48
CA LEU A 104 20.56 -11.13 14.09
C LEU A 104 21.93 -10.43 13.94
N SER A 105 22.99 -11.22 13.81
CA SER A 105 24.34 -10.74 13.60
C SER A 105 24.86 -11.24 12.27
N PHE A 106 25.29 -10.33 11.40
CA PHE A 106 25.96 -10.69 10.16
C PHE A 106 27.48 -10.68 10.37
N PRO A 107 28.22 -11.69 9.83
CA PRO A 107 29.67 -11.76 9.99
C PRO A 107 30.41 -10.60 9.31
N THR A 108 29.79 -10.00 8.30
CA THR A 108 30.33 -8.86 7.54
C THR A 108 29.22 -7.85 7.27
N LYS A 109 29.59 -6.56 7.16
CA LYS A 109 28.64 -5.49 6.80
C LYS A 109 28.06 -5.68 5.38
N TYR A 110 28.85 -6.26 4.47
CA TYR A 110 28.47 -6.49 3.08
C TYR A 110 28.60 -7.97 2.71
N SER A 111 27.77 -8.44 1.76
CA SER A 111 27.78 -9.83 1.28
C SER A 111 29.11 -10.24 0.61
N LYS A 112 29.77 -9.31 -0.08
CA LYS A 112 31.07 -9.50 -0.75
C LYS A 112 32.05 -8.39 -0.39
N SER A 113 33.35 -8.66 -0.52
CA SER A 113 34.39 -7.65 -0.35
C SER A 113 34.25 -6.52 -1.39
N PHE A 114 34.84 -5.36 -1.06
CA PHE A 114 34.83 -4.19 -1.94
C PHE A 114 35.36 -4.50 -3.35
N LEU A 115 36.50 -5.20 -3.45
CA LEU A 115 37.11 -5.55 -4.75
C LEU A 115 36.19 -6.42 -5.61
N ASN A 116 35.48 -7.38 -5.00
CA ASN A 116 34.52 -8.20 -5.72
C ASN A 116 33.34 -7.38 -6.24
N GLN A 117 32.83 -6.44 -5.44
CA GLN A 117 31.76 -5.54 -5.87
C GLN A 117 32.24 -4.62 -7.00
N PHE A 118 33.45 -4.07 -6.88
CA PHE A 118 34.06 -3.20 -7.89
C PHE A 118 34.28 -3.92 -9.23
N LEU A 119 34.86 -5.13 -9.20
CA LEU A 119 35.07 -5.95 -10.40
C LEU A 119 33.73 -6.37 -11.02
N ALA A 120 32.73 -6.70 -10.20
CA ALA A 120 31.39 -7.00 -10.70
C ALA A 120 30.76 -5.78 -11.41
N SER A 121 30.95 -4.57 -10.86
CA SER A 121 30.48 -3.33 -11.49
C SER A 121 31.20 -3.05 -12.80
N LEU A 122 32.53 -3.21 -12.86
CA LEU A 122 33.30 -3.07 -14.11
C LEU A 122 32.86 -4.09 -15.17
N TRP A 123 32.65 -5.35 -14.77
CA TRP A 123 32.17 -6.39 -15.67
C TRP A 123 30.78 -6.06 -16.22
N LYS A 124 29.86 -5.59 -15.37
CA LYS A 124 28.53 -5.11 -15.82
C LYS A 124 28.64 -3.94 -16.77
N GLN A 125 29.52 -2.97 -16.48
CA GLN A 125 29.75 -1.80 -17.34
C GLN A 125 30.27 -2.25 -18.72
N ASN A 126 31.24 -3.17 -18.76
CA ASN A 126 31.80 -3.71 -19.99
C ASN A 126 30.73 -4.45 -20.81
N LEU A 127 29.96 -5.35 -20.18
CA LEU A 127 28.85 -6.03 -20.86
C LEU A 127 27.79 -5.07 -21.40
N SER A 128 27.45 -4.04 -20.62
CA SER A 128 26.52 -3.00 -21.06
C SER A 128 27.05 -2.26 -22.28
N TYR A 129 28.35 -1.94 -22.30
CA TYR A 129 28.98 -1.28 -23.44
C TYR A 129 28.87 -2.12 -24.71
N TRP A 130 29.23 -3.41 -24.66
CA TRP A 130 29.18 -4.30 -25.83
C TRP A 130 27.77 -4.66 -26.30
N ARG A 131 26.76 -4.58 -25.43
CA ARG A 131 25.37 -4.87 -25.77
C ARG A 131 24.60 -3.67 -26.33
N ASN A 132 25.09 -2.46 -26.10
CA ASN A 132 24.50 -1.21 -26.61
C ASN A 132 25.32 -0.59 -27.74
N LEU A 133 26.24 -1.38 -28.32
CA LEU A 133 26.90 -1.11 -29.60
C LEU A 133 26.18 -1.89 -30.70
#